data_AF-A0A7C6E2P8-F1
#
_entry.id   AF-A0A7C6E2P8-F1
#
_cell.length_a   1.000
_cell.length_b   1.000
_cell.length_c   1.000
_cell.angle_alpha   90.00
_cell.angle_beta   90.00
_cell.angle_gamma   90.00
#
_symmetry.space_group_name_H-M   'P 1'
#
loop_
_entity.id
_entity.type
_entity.pdbx_description
1 polymer ?
#
loop_
_entity_poly.entity_id
_entity_poly.type
_entity_poly.pdbx_seq_one_letter_code
_entity_poly.pdbx_strand_id
1 'polypeptide(L)'
;MSEDVLLNPEALVDGAKTSKHGEAYKTLDKSSTYRIGVGARLGPLGNYHFFVEILVYLCPTHGKLDLETLEKRLVCLRKLEKRGYSLTCQDGECISCEAIVPVERLVEEYAAVKSLIEGNAAFNTG
;
A
#
# COMPACT_ATOMS: atom_id res chain seq x y z
N MET A 1 -18.62 6.26 5.93
CA MET A 1 -18.16 6.98 4.73
C MET A 1 -17.85 5.92 3.68
N SER A 2 -18.36 6.05 2.45
CA SER A 2 -18.04 5.11 1.38
C SER A 2 -16.57 5.24 0.98
N GLU A 3 -15.94 4.11 0.62
CA GLU A 3 -14.53 4.05 0.17
C GLU A 3 -14.29 4.91 -1.08
N ASP A 4 -15.33 5.12 -1.90
CA ASP A 4 -15.32 6.01 -3.07
C ASP A 4 -15.02 7.47 -2.73
N VAL A 5 -15.40 7.96 -1.54
CA VAL A 5 -15.12 9.35 -1.12
C VAL A 5 -13.66 9.51 -0.68
N LEU A 6 -13.00 8.42 -0.31
CA LEU A 6 -11.60 8.46 0.16
C LEU A 6 -10.61 8.47 -1.01
N LEU A 7 -10.97 7.85 -2.13
CA LEU A 7 -10.19 7.72 -3.35
C LEU A 7 -10.59 8.79 -4.37
N ASN A 8 -10.34 10.07 -4.09
CA ASN A 8 -10.57 11.14 -5.07
C ASN A 8 -9.37 11.20 -6.06
N PRO A 9 -9.49 10.69 -7.30
CA PRO A 9 -8.36 10.62 -8.21
C PRO A 9 -7.97 11.98 -8.77
N GLU A 10 -8.94 12.90 -8.91
CA GLU A 10 -8.71 14.28 -9.37
C GLU A 10 -7.82 15.03 -8.38
N ALA A 11 -8.09 14.88 -7.08
CA ALA A 11 -7.25 15.49 -6.04
C ALA A 11 -5.81 14.96 -6.04
N LEU A 12 -5.61 13.67 -6.34
CA LEU A 12 -4.26 13.10 -6.50
C LEU A 12 -3.56 13.65 -7.74
N VAL A 13 -4.26 13.79 -8.85
CA VAL A 13 -3.72 14.38 -10.07
C VAL A 13 -3.33 15.84 -9.84
N ASP A 14 -4.18 16.64 -9.19
CA ASP A 14 -3.89 18.05 -8.90
C ASP A 14 -2.74 18.22 -7.89
N GLY A 15 -2.66 17.32 -6.90
CA GLY A 15 -1.50 17.23 -6.03
C GLY A 15 -0.23 16.92 -6.81
N ALA A 16 -0.27 15.94 -7.73
CA ALA A 16 0.90 15.55 -8.51
C ALA A 16 1.40 16.70 -9.41
N LYS A 17 0.48 17.44 -10.04
CA LYS A 17 0.79 18.65 -10.86
C LYS A 17 1.55 19.72 -10.10
N THR A 18 1.19 19.92 -8.83
CA THR A 18 1.72 21.02 -8.01
C THR A 18 2.93 20.59 -7.18
N SER A 19 3.19 19.29 -7.08
CA SER A 19 4.32 18.73 -6.35
C SER A 19 5.66 18.92 -7.10
N LYS A 20 6.74 19.09 -6.34
CA LYS A 20 8.11 19.16 -6.89
C LYS A 20 8.54 17.88 -7.59
N HIS A 21 8.02 16.74 -7.16
CA HIS A 21 8.44 15.41 -7.62
C HIS A 21 7.50 14.81 -8.67
N GLY A 22 6.45 15.54 -9.08
CA GLY A 22 5.44 15.02 -9.98
C GLY A 22 4.61 13.89 -9.37
N GLU A 23 4.52 13.79 -8.05
CA GLU A 23 3.82 12.74 -7.33
C GLU A 23 3.01 13.32 -6.17
N ALA A 24 1.79 12.81 -6.00
CA ALA A 24 1.00 12.98 -4.79
C ALA A 24 0.58 11.64 -4.22
N TYR A 25 0.51 11.59 -2.90
CA TYR A 25 0.23 10.38 -2.14
C TYR A 25 -0.78 10.66 -1.02
N LYS A 26 -1.65 9.69 -0.77
CA LYS A 26 -2.61 9.71 0.31
C LYS A 26 -2.63 8.37 1.02
N THR A 27 -2.34 8.38 2.32
CA THR A 27 -2.57 7.23 3.20
C THR A 27 -4.07 7.01 3.38
N LEU A 28 -4.54 5.80 3.12
CA LEU A 28 -5.93 5.41 3.31
C LEU A 28 -6.12 4.58 4.59
N ASP A 29 -5.15 3.71 4.89
CA ASP A 29 -5.19 2.87 6.08
C ASP A 29 -3.79 2.76 6.70
N LYS A 30 -3.74 2.62 8.02
CA LYS A 30 -2.49 2.40 8.74
C LYS A 30 -2.74 1.66 10.06
N SER A 31 -1.83 0.76 10.35
CA SER A 31 -1.71 0.08 11.64
C SER A 31 -0.25 0.07 12.10
N SER A 32 0.04 -0.63 13.20
CA SER A 32 1.42 -0.87 13.63
C SER A 32 2.17 -1.87 12.74
N THR A 33 1.47 -2.59 11.85
CA THR A 33 2.05 -3.68 11.05
C THR A 33 2.02 -3.39 9.56
N TYR A 34 1.25 -2.40 9.12
CA TYR A 34 1.20 -1.98 7.72
C TYR A 34 0.77 -0.53 7.53
N ARG A 35 1.00 -0.01 6.33
CA ARG A 35 0.37 1.22 5.79
C ARG A 35 -0.13 0.93 4.39
N ILE A 36 -1.35 1.35 4.06
CA ILE A 36 -1.89 1.31 2.70
C ILE A 36 -2.12 2.75 2.27
N GLY A 37 -1.57 3.11 1.11
CA GLY A 37 -1.84 4.39 0.49
C GLY A 37 -1.99 4.25 -1.02
N VAL A 38 -2.47 5.32 -1.60
CA VAL A 38 -2.60 5.47 -3.05
C VAL A 38 -1.93 6.75 -3.48
N GLY A 39 -1.46 6.76 -4.70
CA GLY A 39 -0.90 7.97 -5.28
C GLY A 39 -1.16 8.07 -6.77
N ALA A 40 -0.83 9.25 -7.29
CA ALA A 40 -0.71 9.51 -8.71
C ALA A 40 0.68 10.10 -8.95
N ARG A 41 1.36 9.60 -9.98
CA ARG A 41 2.64 10.16 -10.45
C ARG A 41 2.59 10.49 -11.93
N LEU A 42 3.25 11.59 -12.29
CA LEU A 42 3.40 12.06 -13.65
C LEU A 42 4.42 11.19 -14.38
N GLY A 43 3.99 10.56 -15.47
CA GLY A 43 4.82 9.76 -16.35
C GLY A 43 5.64 10.63 -17.31
N PRO A 44 6.64 10.04 -18.00
CA PRO A 44 7.54 10.75 -18.91
C PRO A 44 6.83 11.43 -20.10
N LEU A 45 5.65 10.93 -20.48
CA LEU A 45 4.85 11.42 -21.60
C LEU A 45 3.74 12.40 -21.16
N GLY A 46 3.76 12.84 -19.90
CA GLY A 46 2.76 13.76 -19.35
C GLY A 46 1.44 13.10 -18.95
N ASN A 47 1.33 11.78 -19.07
CA ASN A 47 0.21 10.99 -18.58
C ASN A 47 0.36 10.68 -17.08
N TYR A 48 -0.74 10.49 -16.35
CA TYR A 48 -0.69 10.10 -14.94
C TYR A 48 -0.80 8.59 -14.79
N HIS A 49 -0.02 8.04 -13.88
CA HIS A 49 -0.12 6.67 -13.42
C HIS A 49 -0.58 6.67 -11.96
N PHE A 50 -1.67 5.97 -11.70
CA PHE A 50 -2.10 5.72 -10.33
C PHE A 50 -1.45 4.47 -9.80
N PHE A 51 -1.18 4.47 -8.50
CA PHE A 51 -0.55 3.35 -7.83
C PHE A 51 -1.14 3.12 -6.45
N VAL A 52 -1.06 1.86 -6.01
CA VAL A 52 -1.32 1.45 -4.63
C VAL A 52 0.02 1.05 -4.01
N GLU A 53 0.33 1.64 -2.86
CA GLU A 53 1.50 1.31 -2.06
C GLU A 53 1.07 0.66 -0.76
N ILE A 54 1.76 -0.43 -0.40
CA ILE A 54 1.66 -1.08 0.89
C ILE A 54 3.04 -1.08 1.53
N LEU A 55 3.18 -0.48 2.70
CA LEU A 55 4.32 -0.75 3.57
C LEU A 55 3.97 -1.91 4.50
N VAL A 56 4.78 -2.95 4.52
CA VAL A 56 4.66 -4.08 5.44
C VAL A 56 5.84 -4.05 6.41
N TYR A 57 5.57 -3.85 7.70
CA TYR A 57 6.61 -3.81 8.73
C TYR A 57 6.90 -5.23 9.21
N LEU A 58 8.13 -5.72 9.01
CA LEU A 58 8.48 -7.11 9.31
C LEU A 58 8.69 -7.38 10.80
N CYS A 59 9.09 -6.36 11.55
CA CYS A 59 9.24 -6.39 13.00
C CYS A 59 8.64 -5.09 13.56
N PRO A 60 7.72 -5.14 14.54
CA PRO A 60 7.36 -3.93 15.26
C PRO A 60 8.59 -3.44 16.05
N THR A 61 8.77 -2.13 16.10
CA THR A 61 9.99 -1.45 16.59
C THR A 61 10.34 -1.76 18.04
N HIS A 62 9.41 -2.36 18.80
CA HIS A 62 9.60 -2.79 20.18
C HIS A 62 8.89 -4.11 20.44
N GLY A 63 9.61 -5.13 20.93
CA GLY A 63 9.03 -6.40 21.33
C GLY A 63 9.98 -7.59 21.14
N LYS A 64 9.52 -8.77 21.56
CA LYS A 64 10.17 -10.03 21.18
C LYS A 64 9.85 -10.35 19.73
N LEU A 65 10.82 -10.91 19.02
CA LEU A 65 10.58 -11.47 17.69
C LEU A 65 9.52 -12.58 17.79
N ASP A 66 8.43 -12.40 17.07
CA ASP A 66 7.39 -13.40 16.90
C ASP A 66 7.53 -14.01 15.50
N LEU A 67 8.02 -15.25 15.44
CA LEU A 67 8.24 -15.98 14.20
C LEU A 67 6.93 -16.28 13.46
N GLU A 68 5.83 -16.49 14.19
CA GLU A 68 4.54 -16.77 13.57
C GLU A 68 4.02 -15.54 12.81
N THR A 69 4.13 -14.36 13.44
CA THR A 69 3.81 -13.09 12.78
C THR A 69 4.72 -12.84 11.56
N LEU A 70 6.01 -13.15 11.66
CA LEU A 70 6.94 -13.00 10.54
C LEU A 70 6.59 -13.93 9.36
N GLU A 71 6.23 -15.18 9.64
CA GLU A 71 5.77 -16.13 8.62
C GLU A 71 4.48 -15.65 7.93
N LYS A 72 3.50 -15.16 8.70
CA LYS A 72 2.26 -14.58 8.16
C LYS A 72 2.54 -13.39 7.24
N ARG A 73 3.49 -12.53 7.63
CA ARG A 73 3.93 -11.39 6.80
C ARG A 73 4.62 -11.84 5.53
N LEU A 74 5.47 -12.86 5.59
CA LEU A 74 6.12 -13.43 4.40
C LEU A 74 5.08 -14.04 3.44
N VAL A 75 4.06 -14.71 3.97
CA VAL A 75 2.93 -15.21 3.16
C VAL A 75 2.18 -14.07 2.49
N CYS A 76 1.92 -12.98 3.21
CA CYS A 76 1.30 -11.76 2.66
C CYS A 76 2.13 -11.20 1.50
N LEU A 77 3.44 -11.00 1.70
CA LEU A 77 4.36 -10.50 0.68
C LEU A 77 4.37 -11.37 -0.59
N ARG A 78 4.40 -12.70 -0.44
CA ARG A 78 4.29 -13.62 -1.58
C ARG A 78 2.97 -13.52 -2.31
N LYS A 79 1.86 -13.25 -1.61
CA LYS A 79 0.56 -13.03 -2.25
C LYS A 79 0.52 -11.71 -3.03
N LEU A 80 1.12 -10.64 -2.49
CA LEU A 80 1.27 -9.36 -3.17
C LEU A 80 2.12 -9.49 -4.43
N GLU A 81 3.28 -10.15 -4.33
CA GLU A 81 4.15 -10.43 -5.49
C GLU A 81 3.40 -11.19 -6.59
N LYS A 82 2.67 -12.26 -6.24
CA LYS A 82 1.83 -13.01 -7.19
C LYS A 82 0.71 -12.18 -7.83
N ARG A 83 0.25 -11.12 -7.15
CA ARG A 83 -0.76 -10.18 -7.65
C ARG A 83 -0.15 -9.12 -8.58
N GLY A 84 1.18 -9.06 -8.68
CA GLY A 84 1.91 -8.13 -9.57
C GLY A 84 2.52 -6.93 -8.86
N TYR A 85 2.58 -6.93 -7.51
CA TYR A 85 3.28 -5.88 -6.78
C TYR A 85 4.79 -6.06 -6.89
N SER A 86 5.50 -4.96 -7.10
CA SER A 86 6.95 -4.89 -6.96
C SER A 86 7.29 -4.73 -5.49
N LEU A 87 8.19 -5.56 -4.97
CA LEU A 87 8.62 -5.53 -3.57
C LEU A 87 10.01 -4.91 -3.49
N THR A 88 10.19 -3.92 -2.62
CA THR A 88 11.48 -3.24 -2.40
C THR A 88 11.71 -3.01 -0.92
N CYS A 89 12.92 -3.31 -0.44
CA CYS A 89 13.31 -2.94 0.93
C CYS A 89 13.43 -1.43 1.02
N GLN A 90 12.70 -0.80 1.95
CA GLN A 90 12.83 0.62 2.25
C GLN A 90 13.58 0.84 3.56
N ASP A 91 14.19 2.01 3.69
CA ASP A 91 14.73 2.48 4.95
C ASP A 91 13.61 2.51 6.01
N GLY A 92 13.87 2.00 7.22
CA GLY A 92 12.87 1.93 8.30
C GLY A 92 12.17 0.58 8.50
N GLU A 93 12.87 -0.53 8.24
CA GLU A 93 12.46 -1.90 8.62
C GLU A 93 11.15 -2.40 7.98
N CYS A 94 10.80 -1.86 6.82
CA CYS A 94 9.61 -2.26 6.08
C CYS A 94 9.92 -2.67 4.63
N ILE A 95 9.03 -3.49 4.08
CA ILE A 95 8.99 -3.78 2.65
C ILE A 95 7.92 -2.89 2.03
N SER A 96 8.33 -2.05 1.08
CA SER A 96 7.39 -1.33 0.21
C SER A 96 6.95 -2.27 -0.91
N CYS A 97 5.64 -2.38 -1.09
CA CYS A 97 5.00 -3.14 -2.15
C CYS A 97 4.19 -2.15 -3.00
N GLU A 98 4.49 -2.04 -4.28
CA GLU A 98 3.79 -1.09 -5.16
C GLU A 98 3.27 -1.77 -6.43
N ALA A 99 2.06 -1.41 -6.84
CA ALA A 99 1.50 -1.76 -8.14
C ALA A 99 0.91 -0.52 -8.81
N ILE A 100 1.13 -0.41 -10.13
CA ILE A 100 0.41 0.56 -10.98
C ILE A 100 -0.97 -0.01 -11.29
N VAL A 101 -2.01 0.78 -11.08
CA VAL A 101 -3.41 0.35 -11.19
C VAL A 101 -4.18 1.36 -12.05
N PRO A 102 -5.03 0.90 -13.00
CA PRO A 102 -5.96 1.80 -13.68
C PRO A 102 -6.89 2.50 -12.69
N VAL A 103 -7.23 3.77 -12.95
CA VAL A 103 -8.04 4.58 -12.03
C VAL A 103 -9.39 3.94 -11.72
N GLU A 104 -9.98 3.26 -12.71
CA GLU A 104 -11.27 2.57 -12.61
C GLU A 104 -11.22 1.37 -11.65
N ARG A 105 -10.03 0.84 -11.38
CA ARG A 105 -9.81 -0.34 -10.53
C ARG A 105 -9.20 0.00 -9.17
N LEU A 106 -8.94 1.28 -8.87
CA LEU A 106 -8.27 1.69 -7.62
C LEU A 106 -9.06 1.28 -6.38
N VAL A 107 -10.37 1.48 -6.37
CA VAL A 107 -11.24 1.13 -5.23
C VAL A 107 -11.26 -0.38 -5.02
N GLU A 108 -11.45 -1.15 -6.08
CA GLU A 108 -11.45 -2.62 -6.03
C GLU A 108 -10.10 -3.16 -5.56
N GLU A 109 -9.00 -2.59 -6.05
CA GLU A 109 -7.65 -3.01 -5.70
C GLU A 109 -7.33 -2.70 -4.24
N TYR A 110 -7.69 -1.50 -3.76
CA TYR A 110 -7.56 -1.13 -2.35
C TYR A 110 -8.33 -2.11 -1.45
N ALA A 111 -9.60 -2.38 -1.75
CA ALA A 111 -10.44 -3.29 -0.95
C ALA A 111 -9.86 -4.73 -0.94
N ALA A 112 -9.37 -5.20 -2.08
CA ALA A 112 -8.76 -6.52 -2.20
C ALA A 112 -7.46 -6.64 -1.40
N VAL A 113 -6.59 -5.63 -1.48
CA VAL A 113 -5.33 -5.57 -0.73
C VAL A 113 -5.59 -5.46 0.77
N LYS A 114 -6.52 -4.60 1.18
CA LYS A 114 -6.91 -4.46 2.58
C LYS A 114 -7.40 -5.79 3.15
N SER A 115 -8.32 -6.45 2.45
CA SER A 115 -8.82 -7.78 2.84
C SER A 115 -7.69 -8.83 2.92
N LEU A 116 -6.72 -8.77 2.00
CA LEU A 116 -5.56 -9.67 1.99
C LEU A 116 -4.68 -9.42 3.22
N ILE A 117 -4.41 -8.17 3.58
CA ILE A 117 -3.55 -7.83 4.71
C ILE A 117 -4.24 -8.16 6.03
N GLU A 118 -5.50 -7.77 6.20
CA GLU A 118 -6.28 -8.02 7.41
C GLU A 118 -6.54 -9.52 7.62
N GLY A 119 -6.84 -10.26 6.55
CA GLY A 119 -7.01 -11.72 6.60
C GLY A 119 -5.74 -12.48 6.98
N ASN A 120 -4.55 -11.86 6.87
CA ASN A 120 -3.29 -12.42 7.38
C ASN A 120 -2.88 -11.81 8.75
N ALA A 121 -3.53 -10.72 9.20
CA ALA A 121 -3.28 -10.06 10.48
C ALA A 121 -4.19 -10.58 11.63
N ALA A 122 -5.32 -11.20 11.28
CA ALA A 122 -6.37 -11.58 12.23
C ALA A 122 -6.12 -12.89 12.98
N PHE A 123 -5.03 -13.03 13.75
CA PHE A 123 -4.91 -14.00 14.86
C PHE A 123 -3.77 -13.55 15.78
N ASN A 124 -4.03 -12.54 16.61
CA ASN A 124 -3.24 -12.21 17.81
C ASN A 124 -4.10 -11.33 18.73
N THR A 125 -5.15 -11.93 19.29
CA THR A 125 -5.79 -11.48 20.53
C THR A 125 -5.90 -12.71 21.43
N GLY A 126 -4.78 -13.06 22.06
CA GLY A 126 -4.68 -14.06 23.12
C GLY A 126 -4.02 -13.44 24.32
#